data_AF-A0A5C7HX60-F1
#
_entry.id   AF-A0A5C7HX60-F1
#
_cell.length_a   1.000
_cell.length_b   1.000
_cell.length_c   1.000
_cell.angle_alpha   90.00
_cell.angle_beta   90.00
_cell.angle_gamma   90.00
#
_symmetry.space_group_name_H-M   'P 1'
#
loop_
_entity.id
_entity.type
_entity.pdbx_description
1 polymer ?
#
loop_
_entity_poly.entity_id
_entity_poly.type
_entity_poly.pdbx_seq_one_letter_code
_entity_poly.pdbx_strand_id
1 'polypeptide(L)'
;MLANVIKNFKGSKIGEFTLSDLDSCEVKLIECVNALFVNRLKNCKIYAGPVVGSILIEEVEDCVFVLASHQIQIHFARRSDFYLRLRSRPIIEDSDGVRFTNYCLKYEGIEEDLAVAMLDEETGNWANVDDFKWLRAMQSPNWSILPEEERVGDVDLTNSNSSTS
;
A
#
# COMPACT_ATOMS: atom_id res chain seq x y z
N MET A 1 8.35 -20.32 6.73
CA MET A 1 8.43 -20.46 5.26
C MET A 1 7.81 -19.20 4.71
N LEU A 2 8.61 -18.29 4.13
CA LEU A 2 8.08 -17.07 3.49
C LEU A 2 7.43 -17.51 2.18
N ALA A 3 6.11 -17.36 2.06
CA ALA A 3 5.44 -17.57 0.78
C ALA A 3 5.65 -16.31 -0.06
N ASN A 4 6.50 -16.40 -1.08
CA ASN A 4 6.64 -15.37 -2.10
C ASN A 4 5.60 -15.64 -3.18
N VAL A 5 4.51 -14.89 -3.18
CA VAL A 5 3.52 -14.95 -4.25
C VAL A 5 3.86 -13.83 -5.23
N ILE A 6 4.64 -14.17 -6.26
CA ILE A 6 4.87 -13.30 -7.41
C ILE A 6 3.83 -13.70 -8.45
N LYS A 7 2.86 -12.84 -8.71
CA LYS A 7 1.94 -13.01 -9.84
C LYS A 7 2.21 -11.88 -10.84
N ASN A 8 2.73 -12.26 -12.00
CA ASN A 8 2.89 -11.37 -13.14
C ASN A 8 1.65 -11.54 -14.03
N PHE A 9 0.75 -10.55 -14.09
CA PHE A 9 -0.25 -10.53 -15.16
C PHE A 9 0.27 -9.66 -16.30
N LYS A 10 0.12 -10.16 -17.52
CA LYS A 10 0.25 -9.37 -18.75
C LYS A 10 -1.04 -9.57 -19.53
N GLY A 11 -1.99 -8.67 -19.36
CA GLY A 11 -3.31 -8.75 -20.00
C GLY A 11 -3.85 -7.37 -20.36
N SER A 12 -4.50 -7.27 -21.53
CA SER A 12 -5.00 -6.04 -22.18
C SER A 12 -6.11 -5.26 -21.41
N LYS A 13 -6.41 -5.63 -20.16
CA LYS A 13 -7.33 -4.91 -19.27
C LYS A 13 -6.73 -4.82 -17.87
N ILE A 14 -6.51 -3.59 -17.42
CA ILE A 14 -6.22 -3.25 -16.03
C ILE A 14 -7.38 -3.82 -15.18
N GLY A 15 -7.09 -4.76 -14.29
CA GLY A 15 -8.08 -5.54 -13.53
C GLY A 15 -8.20 -5.11 -12.08
N GLU A 16 -9.19 -5.65 -11.37
CA GLU A 16 -9.30 -5.56 -9.91
C GLU A 16 -8.61 -6.75 -9.25
N PHE A 17 -7.95 -6.52 -8.11
CA PHE A 17 -7.22 -7.56 -7.40
C PHE A 17 -7.67 -7.67 -5.95
N THR A 18 -7.69 -8.91 -5.45
CA THR A 18 -7.99 -9.19 -4.04
C THR A 18 -6.87 -10.03 -3.43
N LEU A 19 -6.34 -9.56 -2.30
CA LEU A 19 -5.42 -10.29 -1.44
C LEU A 19 -6.16 -10.62 -0.15
N SER A 20 -6.27 -11.91 0.19
CA SER A 20 -6.98 -12.31 1.40
C SER A 20 -6.38 -13.51 2.09
N ASP A 21 -6.56 -13.56 3.41
CA ASP A 21 -6.20 -14.70 4.26
C ASP A 21 -4.71 -15.09 4.15
N LEU A 22 -3.84 -14.08 4.11
CA LEU A 22 -2.39 -14.29 4.03
C LEU A 22 -1.75 -14.08 5.40
N ASP A 23 -0.85 -14.99 5.76
CA ASP A 23 -0.01 -14.90 6.95
C ASP A 23 1.45 -15.05 6.53
N SER A 24 2.31 -14.14 6.96
CA SER A 24 3.76 -14.23 6.77
C SER A 24 4.19 -14.33 5.30
N CYS A 25 3.49 -13.56 4.44
CA CYS A 25 3.68 -13.55 2.99
C CYS A 25 4.34 -12.26 2.51
N GLU A 26 5.07 -12.37 1.40
CA GLU A 26 5.53 -11.23 0.61
C GLU A 26 4.88 -11.28 -0.78
N VAL A 27 4.17 -10.21 -1.15
CA VAL A 27 3.41 -10.11 -2.39
C VAL A 27 3.89 -8.93 -3.21
N LYS A 28 4.15 -9.17 -4.49
CA LYS A 28 4.62 -8.17 -5.46
C LYS A 28 3.67 -8.16 -6.65
N LEU A 29 2.99 -7.04 -6.88
CA LEU A 29 2.15 -6.76 -8.03
C LEU A 29 2.85 -5.68 -8.87
N ILE A 30 3.58 -6.08 -9.90
CA ILE A 30 4.47 -5.20 -10.69
C ILE A 30 3.74 -4.76 -11.97
N GLU A 31 2.59 -4.14 -11.80
CA GLU A 31 1.76 -3.59 -12.88
C GLU A 31 0.74 -2.59 -12.33
N CYS A 32 0.19 -1.76 -13.21
CA CYS A 32 -0.95 -0.90 -12.89
C CYS A 32 -2.25 -1.73 -12.77
N VAL A 33 -3.07 -1.45 -11.74
CA VAL A 33 -4.35 -2.14 -11.48
C VAL A 33 -5.48 -1.12 -11.24
N ASN A 34 -6.75 -1.54 -11.39
CA ASN A 34 -7.89 -0.62 -11.29
C ASN A 34 -8.31 -0.41 -9.83
N ALA A 35 -8.35 -1.49 -9.07
CA ALA A 35 -8.68 -1.49 -7.66
C ALA A 35 -7.92 -2.62 -6.96
N LEU A 36 -7.62 -2.40 -5.67
CA LEU A 36 -7.00 -3.41 -4.81
C LEU A 36 -7.81 -3.55 -3.53
N PHE A 37 -8.21 -4.78 -3.23
CA PHE A 37 -8.91 -5.16 -2.01
C PHE A 37 -7.97 -6.03 -1.17
N VAL A 38 -7.75 -5.66 0.08
CA VAL A 38 -6.89 -6.37 1.02
C VAL A 38 -7.72 -6.74 2.23
N ASN A 39 -7.74 -8.01 2.62
CA ASN A 39 -8.58 -8.48 3.72
C ASN A 39 -7.90 -9.57 4.54
N ARG A 40 -7.84 -9.47 5.86
CA ARG A 40 -7.28 -10.51 6.76
C ARG A 40 -5.83 -10.86 6.39
N LEU A 41 -4.94 -9.88 6.50
CA LEU A 41 -3.50 -10.06 6.33
C LEU A 41 -2.78 -9.95 7.67
N LYS A 42 -1.84 -10.86 7.93
CA LYS A 42 -0.99 -10.81 9.12
C LYS A 42 0.48 -10.98 8.76
N ASN A 43 1.36 -10.17 9.35
CA ASN A 43 2.81 -10.28 9.14
C ASN A 43 3.21 -10.26 7.65
N CYS A 44 2.50 -9.49 6.83
CA CYS A 44 2.67 -9.48 5.37
C CYS A 44 3.41 -8.23 4.87
N LYS A 45 4.08 -8.37 3.73
CA LYS A 45 4.66 -7.25 2.98
C LYS A 45 4.04 -7.18 1.61
N ILE A 46 3.36 -6.08 1.31
CA ILE A 46 2.61 -5.90 0.07
C ILE A 46 3.21 -4.74 -0.71
N TYR A 47 3.71 -5.06 -1.90
CA TYR A 47 4.25 -4.10 -2.86
C TYR A 47 3.37 -4.12 -4.10
N ALA A 48 2.75 -3.00 -4.44
CA ALA A 48 1.94 -2.90 -5.63
C ALA A 48 2.31 -1.69 -6.47
N GLY A 49 2.25 -1.89 -7.78
CA GLY A 49 2.20 -0.80 -8.75
C GLY A 49 0.98 0.09 -8.54
N PRO A 50 0.91 1.21 -9.27
CA PRO A 50 -0.12 2.22 -9.09
C PRO A 50 -1.53 1.67 -9.31
N VAL A 51 -2.43 2.03 -8.39
CA VAL A 51 -3.85 1.70 -8.48
C VAL A 51 -4.62 2.91 -8.99
N VAL A 52 -5.23 2.80 -10.18
CA VAL A 52 -5.94 3.92 -10.84
C VAL A 52 -7.12 4.42 -10.00
N GLY A 53 -7.85 3.50 -9.37
CA GLY A 53 -9.00 3.79 -8.54
C GLY A 53 -8.63 3.81 -7.06
N SER A 54 -9.37 3.02 -6.28
CA SER A 54 -9.27 2.96 -4.83
C SER A 54 -8.61 1.68 -4.33
N ILE A 55 -8.06 1.77 -3.12
CA ILE A 55 -7.64 0.62 -2.32
C ILE A 55 -8.51 0.57 -1.07
N LEU A 56 -9.05 -0.62 -0.79
CA LEU A 56 -9.73 -0.93 0.47
C LEU A 56 -8.90 -1.95 1.23
N ILE A 57 -8.55 -1.64 2.48
CA ILE A 57 -7.75 -2.48 3.36
C ILE A 57 -8.54 -2.77 4.62
N GLU A 58 -8.79 -4.04 4.91
CA GLU A 58 -9.60 -4.50 6.03
C GLU A 58 -8.86 -5.57 6.85
N GLU A 59 -8.95 -5.48 8.18
CA GLU A 59 -8.46 -6.51 9.11
C GLU A 59 -6.98 -6.89 8.89
N VAL A 60 -6.07 -5.92 9.01
CA VAL A 60 -4.63 -6.14 8.81
C VAL A 60 -3.82 -5.92 10.08
N GLU A 61 -2.81 -6.74 10.32
CA GLU A 61 -1.99 -6.69 11.54
C GLU A 61 -0.51 -6.96 11.24
N ASP A 62 0.38 -6.14 11.81
CA ASP A 62 1.84 -6.29 11.67
C ASP A 62 2.32 -6.33 10.20
N CYS A 63 1.71 -5.50 9.33
CA CYS A 63 1.97 -5.52 7.89
C CYS A 63 2.74 -4.28 7.40
N VAL A 64 3.41 -4.42 6.26
CA VAL A 64 4.03 -3.30 5.53
C VAL A 64 3.39 -3.20 4.15
N PHE A 65 2.94 -2.00 3.78
CA PHE A 65 2.31 -1.70 2.51
C PHE A 65 3.08 -0.61 1.77
N VAL A 66 3.42 -0.84 0.51
CA VAL A 66 3.97 0.19 -0.40
C VAL A 66 3.03 0.33 -1.59
N LEU A 67 2.21 1.38 -1.56
CA LEU A 67 1.03 1.52 -2.42
C LEU A 67 0.91 2.94 -2.97
N ALA A 68 0.46 3.07 -4.21
CA ALA A 68 0.08 4.35 -4.81
C ALA A 68 -1.36 4.25 -5.32
N SER A 69 -2.23 5.22 -5.02
CA SER A 69 -3.65 5.17 -5.38
C SER A 69 -4.31 6.54 -5.36
N HIS A 70 -5.48 6.70 -5.98
CA HIS A 70 -6.26 7.93 -5.83
C HIS A 70 -6.85 8.06 -4.43
N GLN A 71 -7.32 6.94 -3.86
CA GLN A 71 -8.02 6.90 -2.58
C GLN A 71 -7.67 5.61 -1.83
N ILE A 72 -7.37 5.71 -0.53
CA ILE A 72 -7.17 4.54 0.33
C ILE A 72 -8.06 4.66 1.56
N GLN A 73 -8.83 3.61 1.81
CA GLN A 73 -9.64 3.44 3.02
C GLN A 73 -9.11 2.23 3.79
N ILE A 74 -8.84 2.43 5.08
CA ILE A 74 -8.20 1.44 5.96
C ILE A 74 -9.10 1.21 7.16
N HIS A 75 -9.56 -0.03 7.35
CA HIS A 75 -10.45 -0.41 8.43
C HIS A 75 -9.83 -1.56 9.24
N PHE A 76 -9.90 -1.48 10.57
CA PHE A 76 -9.35 -2.50 11.47
C PHE A 76 -7.87 -2.83 11.26
N ALA A 77 -7.03 -1.82 11.01
CA ALA A 77 -5.58 -2.00 10.89
C ALA A 77 -4.87 -1.85 12.24
N ARG A 78 -3.89 -2.71 12.50
CA ARG A 78 -3.06 -2.68 13.72
C ARG A 78 -1.58 -2.76 13.41
N ARG A 79 -0.77 -1.92 14.09
CA ARG A 79 0.71 -1.99 14.07
C ARG A 79 1.29 -2.19 12.67
N SER A 80 0.80 -1.41 11.71
CA SER A 80 1.13 -1.59 10.29
C SER A 80 1.65 -0.29 9.69
N ASP A 81 2.58 -0.43 8.76
CA ASP A 81 3.28 0.68 8.11
C ASP A 81 2.81 0.86 6.67
N PHE A 82 2.49 2.09 6.30
CA PHE A 82 1.93 2.45 5.01
C PHE A 82 2.83 3.49 4.32
N TYR A 83 3.50 3.07 3.26
CA TYR A 83 4.30 3.89 2.35
C TYR A 83 3.42 4.29 1.18
N LEU A 84 2.91 5.51 1.18
CA LEU A 84 1.81 5.91 0.33
C LEU A 84 2.17 7.05 -0.61
N ARG A 85 1.60 7.01 -1.81
CA ARG A 85 1.44 8.16 -2.73
C ARG A 85 -0.02 8.26 -3.11
N LEU A 86 -0.64 9.43 -2.89
CA LEU A 86 -2.09 9.56 -2.93
C LEU A 86 -2.59 10.84 -3.59
N ARG A 87 -3.79 10.80 -4.21
CA ARG A 87 -4.50 12.02 -4.65
C ARG A 87 -5.47 12.59 -3.61
N SER A 88 -5.91 11.77 -2.65
CA SER A 88 -6.64 12.22 -1.47
C SER A 88 -5.91 11.88 -0.18
N ARG A 89 -6.38 12.45 0.92
CA ARG A 89 -6.00 11.98 2.26
C ARG A 89 -6.43 10.51 2.44
N PRO A 90 -5.61 9.64 3.06
CA PRO A 90 -6.05 8.32 3.46
C PRO A 90 -7.04 8.44 4.61
N ILE A 91 -8.02 7.54 4.63
CA ILE A 91 -9.03 7.47 5.69
C ILE A 91 -8.76 6.22 6.52
N ILE A 92 -8.75 6.36 7.84
CA ILE A 92 -8.71 5.23 8.77
C ILE A 92 -9.99 5.14 9.58
N GLU A 93 -10.39 3.92 9.93
CA GLU A 93 -11.46 3.63 10.88
C GLU A 93 -11.06 2.41 11.74
N ASP A 94 -11.44 2.40 13.03
CA ASP A 94 -11.17 1.31 13.99
C ASP A 94 -9.73 0.77 13.99
N SER A 95 -8.77 1.65 13.72
CA SER A 95 -7.36 1.30 13.57
C SER A 95 -6.53 1.78 14.76
N ASP A 96 -5.38 1.15 15.01
CA ASP A 96 -4.52 1.46 16.15
C ASP A 96 -3.04 1.21 15.84
N GLY A 97 -2.16 2.15 16.21
CA GLY A 97 -0.73 2.05 15.98
C GLY A 97 -0.33 1.95 14.49
N VAL A 98 -1.10 2.57 13.59
CA VAL A 98 -0.75 2.62 12.16
C VAL A 98 0.17 3.78 11.85
N ARG A 99 1.12 3.61 10.93
CA ARG A 99 2.15 4.62 10.64
C ARG A 99 2.26 4.90 9.16
N PHE A 100 2.48 6.15 8.79
CA PHE A 100 2.44 6.60 7.40
C PHE A 100 3.73 7.30 6.98
N THR A 101 4.14 7.10 5.74
CA THR A 101 5.26 7.79 5.11
C THR A 101 5.11 7.83 3.58
N ASN A 102 6.03 8.51 2.90
CA ASN A 102 6.08 8.58 1.45
C ASN A 102 6.32 7.22 0.78
N TYR A 103 5.72 7.04 -0.40
CA TYR A 103 5.98 5.93 -1.32
C TYR A 103 7.46 5.83 -1.72
N CYS A 104 7.94 4.60 -1.92
CA CYS A 104 9.35 4.30 -2.20
C CYS A 104 9.58 3.09 -3.13
N LEU A 105 8.55 2.64 -3.86
CA LEU A 105 8.69 1.48 -4.77
C LEU A 105 9.37 1.89 -6.08
N LYS A 106 10.27 1.03 -6.56
CA LYS A 106 10.90 1.14 -7.88
C LYS A 106 10.82 -0.21 -8.60
N TYR A 107 10.48 -0.20 -9.88
CA TYR A 107 10.58 -1.34 -10.79
C TYR A 107 10.68 -0.86 -12.24
N GLU A 108 11.02 -1.75 -13.17
CA GLU A 108 11.11 -1.41 -14.59
C GLU A 108 9.71 -1.03 -15.14
N GLY A 109 9.52 0.24 -15.52
CA GLY A 109 8.24 0.76 -16.03
C GLY A 109 7.37 1.49 -15.01
N ILE A 110 7.84 1.69 -13.76
CA ILE A 110 7.04 2.35 -12.70
C ILE A 110 6.63 3.79 -13.06
N GLU A 111 7.48 4.56 -13.72
CA GLU A 111 7.18 5.96 -14.06
C GLU A 111 6.05 6.05 -15.09
N GLU A 112 6.06 5.18 -16.09
CA GLU A 112 4.99 5.05 -17.07
C GLU A 112 3.67 4.61 -16.41
N ASP A 113 3.71 3.62 -15.52
CA ASP A 113 2.54 3.16 -14.78
C ASP A 113 1.95 4.27 -13.88
N LEU A 114 2.82 5.05 -13.22
CA LEU A 114 2.41 6.19 -12.41
C LEU A 114 1.75 7.26 -13.27
N ALA A 115 2.31 7.57 -14.44
CA ALA A 115 1.74 8.52 -15.38
C ALA A 115 0.36 8.05 -15.90
N VAL A 116 0.22 6.77 -16.27
CA VAL A 116 -1.06 6.17 -16.71
C VAL A 116 -2.11 6.27 -15.60
N ALA A 117 -1.72 6.00 -14.36
CA ALA A 117 -2.60 6.12 -13.20
C ALA A 117 -2.78 7.57 -12.71
N MET A 118 -2.19 8.57 -13.36
CA MET A 118 -2.18 9.96 -12.93
C MET A 118 -1.68 10.10 -11.47
N LEU A 119 -0.57 9.48 -11.13
CA LEU A 119 0.10 9.44 -9.81
C LEU A 119 1.60 9.76 -9.91
N ASP A 120 2.04 10.31 -11.04
CA ASP A 120 3.41 10.76 -11.31
C ASP A 120 3.87 11.86 -10.34
N GLU A 121 2.99 12.79 -9.98
CA GLU A 121 3.27 13.83 -8.99
C GLU A 121 2.99 13.37 -7.54
N GLU A 122 3.96 13.54 -6.66
CA GLU A 122 3.78 13.37 -5.20
C GLU A 122 3.11 14.60 -4.59
N THR A 123 2.06 14.37 -3.79
CA THR A 123 1.21 15.44 -3.23
C THR A 123 1.45 15.67 -1.73
N GLY A 124 2.11 14.74 -1.03
CA GLY A 124 2.27 14.81 0.42
C GLY A 124 1.01 14.42 1.21
N ASN A 125 -0.05 13.96 0.54
CA ASN A 125 -1.31 13.58 1.19
C ASN A 125 -1.16 12.46 2.23
N TRP A 126 -0.14 11.61 2.11
CA TRP A 126 0.19 10.57 3.09
C TRP A 126 0.44 11.12 4.49
N ALA A 127 0.81 12.40 4.63
CA ALA A 127 1.07 13.03 5.92
C ALA A 127 -0.18 13.58 6.63
N ASN A 128 -1.36 13.51 5.99
CA ASN A 128 -2.61 14.04 6.51
C ASN A 128 -3.69 12.94 6.48
N VAL A 129 -3.85 12.21 7.57
CA VAL A 129 -4.79 11.08 7.66
C VAL A 129 -6.09 11.51 8.33
N ASP A 130 -7.22 11.19 7.69
CA ASP A 130 -8.55 11.43 8.27
C ASP A 130 -8.96 10.18 9.09
N ASP A 131 -9.00 10.32 10.42
CA ASP A 131 -9.51 9.27 11.31
C ASP A 131 -11.01 9.45 11.54
N PHE A 132 -11.81 8.62 10.88
CA PHE A 132 -13.26 8.78 10.78
C PHE A 132 -13.98 8.72 12.13
N LYS A 133 -13.45 7.95 13.09
CA LYS A 133 -14.07 7.79 14.42
C LYS A 133 -13.49 8.74 15.47
N TRP A 134 -12.47 9.51 15.13
CA TRP A 134 -11.85 10.47 16.05
C TRP A 134 -12.49 11.86 15.94
N LEU A 135 -13.53 12.10 16.74
CA LEU A 135 -14.30 13.35 16.73
C LEU A 135 -13.69 14.51 17.56
N ARG A 136 -12.44 14.39 18.01
CA ARG A 136 -11.79 15.38 18.88
C ARG A 136 -10.95 16.36 18.05
N ALA A 137 -10.81 17.59 18.54
CA ALA A 137 -10.03 18.65 17.88
C ALA A 137 -8.50 18.42 17.91
N MET A 138 -8.02 17.51 18.75
CA MET A 138 -6.61 17.16 18.84
C MET A 138 -6.26 16.05 17.85
N GLN A 139 -4.97 15.88 17.57
CA GLN A 139 -4.45 14.78 16.75
C GLN A 139 -4.96 13.41 17.25
N SER A 140 -5.41 12.56 16.33
CA SER A 140 -5.77 11.17 16.65
C SER A 140 -4.51 10.42 17.11
N PRO A 141 -4.59 9.66 18.22
CA PRO A 141 -3.49 8.81 18.69
C PRO A 141 -3.35 7.51 17.89
N ASN A 142 -4.32 7.18 17.04
CA ASN A 142 -4.39 5.90 16.32
C ASN A 142 -3.37 5.82 15.17
N TRP A 143 -2.83 6.96 14.75
CA TRP A 143 -1.84 7.04 13.69
C TRP A 143 -0.71 8.02 13.99
N SER A 144 0.41 7.82 13.29
CA SER A 144 1.55 8.73 13.33
C SER A 144 2.33 8.72 12.01
N ILE A 145 3.27 9.64 11.86
CA ILE A 145 4.27 9.58 10.79
C ILE A 145 5.34 8.57 11.19
N LEU A 146 5.74 7.69 10.27
CA LEU A 146 6.83 6.75 10.50
C LEU A 146 8.17 7.52 10.61
N PRO A 147 8.92 7.39 11.74
CA PRO A 147 10.21 8.04 11.92
C PRO A 147 11.21 7.64 10.84
N GLU A 148 12.06 8.57 10.40
CA GLU A 148 12.98 8.36 9.27
C GLU A 148 13.95 7.19 9.51
N GLU A 149 14.42 7.04 10.74
CA GLU A 149 15.32 5.98 11.19
C GLU A 149 14.69 4.58 11.16
N GLU A 150 13.36 4.49 11.15
CA GLU A 150 12.62 3.23 11.08
C GLU A 150 12.15 2.90 9.66
N ARG A 151 12.31 3.83 8.70
CA ARG A 151 11.84 3.61 7.34
C ARG A 151 12.70 2.56 6.65
N VAL A 152 12.05 1.62 5.96
CA VAL A 152 12.70 0.92 4.86
C VAL A 152 13.12 1.96 3.81
N GLY A 153 14.34 1.81 3.28
CA GLY A 153 14.81 2.62 2.16
C GLY A 153 14.03 2.31 0.87
N ASP A 154 14.57 2.75 -0.27
CA ASP A 154 13.97 2.44 -1.57
C ASP A 154 13.75 0.93 -1.74
N VAL A 155 12.51 0.55 -2.09
CA VAL A 155 12.15 -0.85 -2.39
C VAL A 155 12.34 -1.05 -3.89
N ASP A 156 13.51 -1.57 -4.27
CA ASP A 156 13.85 -1.82 -5.67
C ASP A 156 13.52 -3.27 -6.07
N LEU A 157 12.55 -3.42 -6.97
CA LEU A 157 12.09 -4.69 -7.53
C LEU A 157 12.59 -4.96 -8.95
N THR A 158 13.48 -4.13 -9.52
CA THR A 158 13.97 -4.26 -10.91
C THR A 158 14.57 -5.64 -11.24
N ASN A 159 15.21 -6.30 -10.27
CA ASN A 159 15.84 -7.62 -10.47
C ASN A 159 14.97 -8.80 -10.01
N SER A 160 13.71 -8.58 -9.65
CA SER A 160 12.79 -9.63 -9.15
C SER A 160 12.40 -10.66 -10.21
N ASN A 161 12.76 -10.43 -11.48
CA ASN A 161 12.42 -11.29 -12.61
C ASN A 161 13.29 -12.56 -12.71
N SER A 162 14.09 -12.89 -11.70
CA SER A 162 14.85 -14.15 -11.67
C SER A 162 14.18 -15.20 -10.78
N SER A 163 13.63 -16.23 -11.45
CA SER A 163 13.15 -17.54 -10.96
C SER A 163 11.72 -17.59 -10.39
N THR A 164 10.83 -18.52 -10.81
CA THR A 164 11.08 -19.93 -11.17
C THR A 164 10.04 -20.44 -12.18
N SER A 165 10.54 -21.33 -13.04
CA SER A 165 9.81 -22.24 -13.94
C SER A 165 8.83 -23.16 -13.23
#